data_AF-A0AAW9EC96-F1
#
_entry.id   AF-A0AAW9EC96-F1
#
_cell.length_a   1.000
_cell.length_b   1.000
_cell.length_c   1.000
_cell.angle_alpha   90.00
_cell.angle_beta   90.00
_cell.angle_gamma   90.00
#
_symmetry.space_group_name_H-M   'P 1'
#
loop_
_entity.id
_entity.type
_entity.pdbx_description
1 polymer ?
#
loop_
_entity_poly.entity_id
_entity_poly.type
_entity_poly.pdbx_seq_one_letter_code
_entity_poly.pdbx_strand_id
1 'polypeptide(L)'
;NKAAGDKFRTEFAAEKGVVKTKSGLLYLVENPGKGKTPTDADRVTVNYKGMLIDGKQFDSSYDRKEPLTISLKSVIPGWTEGMK
;
A
#
# COMPACT_ATOMS: atom_id res chain seq x y z
N ASN A 1 -16.71 -2.44 11.55
CA ASN A 1 -15.61 -1.69 10.90
C ASN A 1 -15.90 -1.24 9.46
N LYS A 2 -16.80 -1.88 8.69
CA LYS A 2 -17.07 -1.50 7.29
C LYS A 2 -17.40 0.00 7.10
N ALA A 3 -18.36 0.53 7.85
CA ALA A 3 -18.75 1.95 7.75
C ALA A 3 -17.60 2.93 8.06
N ALA A 4 -16.82 2.66 9.11
CA ALA A 4 -15.64 3.47 9.44
C ALA A 4 -14.58 3.43 8.32
N GLY A 5 -14.37 2.25 7.72
CA GLY A 5 -13.47 2.11 6.56
C GLY A 5 -14.00 2.81 5.30
N ASP A 6 -15.31 2.76 5.04
CA ASP A 6 -15.94 3.48 3.93
C ASP A 6 -15.79 4.99 4.08
N LYS A 7 -15.99 5.51 5.30
CA LYS A 7 -15.79 6.93 5.62
C LYS A 7 -14.33 7.34 5.39
N PHE A 8 -13.38 6.62 5.98
CA PHE A 8 -11.94 6.90 5.81
C PHE A 8 -11.53 6.92 4.34
N ARG A 9 -11.96 5.93 3.55
CA ARG A 9 -11.68 5.89 2.11
C ARG A 9 -12.30 7.06 1.35
N THR A 10 -13.49 7.50 1.73
CA THR A 10 -14.16 8.65 1.08
C THR A 10 -13.39 9.94 1.35
N GLU A 11 -12.96 10.14 2.59
CA GLU A 11 -12.16 11.31 2.99
C GLU A 11 -10.79 11.29 2.30
N PHE A 12 -10.06 10.17 2.35
CA PHE A 12 -8.76 10.05 1.69
C PHE A 12 -8.84 10.23 0.18
N ALA A 13 -9.89 9.70 -0.48
CA ALA A 13 -10.09 9.87 -1.92
C ALA A 13 -10.28 11.33 -2.35
N ALA A 14 -10.68 12.23 -1.44
CA ALA A 14 -10.83 13.65 -1.72
C ALA A 14 -9.51 14.44 -1.58
N GLU A 15 -8.47 13.84 -1.03
CA GLU A 15 -7.17 14.49 -0.87
C GLU A 15 -6.44 14.66 -2.21
N LYS A 16 -5.64 15.72 -2.30
CA LYS A 16 -4.94 16.08 -3.54
C LYS A 16 -3.88 15.02 -3.89
N GLY A 17 -3.99 14.48 -5.10
CA GLY A 17 -3.03 13.50 -5.64
C GLY A 17 -3.39 12.05 -5.34
N VAL A 18 -4.45 11.79 -4.56
CA VAL A 18 -4.95 10.44 -4.34
C VAL A 18 -5.61 9.93 -5.63
N VAL A 19 -5.25 8.72 -6.01
CA VAL A 19 -5.79 8.03 -7.17
C VAL A 19 -6.60 6.84 -6.71
N LYS A 20 -7.79 6.68 -7.31
CA LYS A 20 -8.65 5.51 -7.13
C LYS A 20 -8.57 4.60 -8.34
N THR A 21 -8.23 3.34 -8.11
CA THR A 21 -8.22 2.33 -9.18
C THR A 21 -9.60 1.75 -9.43
N LYS A 22 -9.72 0.93 -10.49
CA LYS A 22 -10.97 0.23 -10.83
C LYS A 22 -11.40 -0.79 -9.77
N SER A 23 -10.46 -1.38 -9.04
CA SER A 23 -10.76 -2.31 -7.93
C SER A 23 -11.26 -1.58 -6.68
N GLY A 24 -11.03 -0.26 -6.61
CA GLY A 24 -11.32 0.57 -5.45
C GLY A 24 -10.13 0.80 -4.52
N LEU A 25 -8.92 0.35 -4.88
CA LEU A 25 -7.69 0.73 -4.19
C LEU A 25 -7.48 2.25 -4.28
N LEU A 26 -7.09 2.86 -3.17
CA LEU A 26 -6.69 4.26 -3.09
C LEU A 26 -5.20 4.31 -2.81
N TYR A 27 -4.45 5.10 -3.57
CA TYR A 27 -3.03 5.30 -3.34
C TYR A 27 -2.62 6.74 -3.64
N LEU A 28 -1.53 7.18 -3.01
CA LEU A 28 -0.88 8.45 -3.23
C LEU A 28 0.60 8.19 -3.51
N VAL A 29 1.10 8.67 -4.64
CA VAL A 29 2.53 8.61 -4.94
C VAL A 29 3.19 9.84 -4.32
N GLU A 30 3.85 9.67 -3.17
CA GLU A 30 4.56 10.77 -2.52
C GLU A 30 5.84 11.15 -3.26
N ASN A 31 6.64 10.15 -3.64
CA ASN A 31 7.90 10.32 -4.34
C ASN A 31 8.00 9.28 -5.47
N PRO A 32 7.88 9.68 -6.74
CA PRO A 32 7.97 8.74 -7.85
C PRO A 32 9.40 8.18 -7.96
N GLY A 33 9.51 6.85 -7.93
CA GLY A 33 10.76 6.16 -8.16
C GLY A 33 11.21 6.25 -9.62
N LYS A 34 12.46 5.87 -9.88
CA LYS A 34 13.01 5.67 -11.23
C LYS A 34 13.37 4.21 -11.37
N GLY A 35 12.96 3.57 -12.47
CA GLY A 35 13.30 2.18 -12.74
C GLY A 35 12.17 1.41 -13.42
N LYS A 36 12.32 0.09 -13.45
CA LYS A 36 11.30 -0.81 -13.98
C LYS A 36 10.17 -0.97 -12.98
N THR A 37 8.95 -0.88 -13.47
CA THR A 37 7.76 -1.29 -12.72
C THR A 37 7.80 -2.81 -12.48
N PRO A 38 7.63 -3.28 -11.23
CA PRO A 38 7.48 -4.70 -10.93
C PRO A 38 6.31 -5.36 -11.68
N THR A 39 6.50 -6.61 -12.06
CA THR A 39 5.48 -7.50 -12.61
C THR A 39 4.99 -8.47 -11.53
N ASP A 40 3.86 -9.13 -11.77
CA ASP A 40 3.31 -10.11 -10.81
C ASP A 40 4.29 -11.23 -10.45
N ALA A 41 5.24 -11.56 -11.34
CA ALA A 41 6.24 -12.61 -11.10
C ALA A 41 7.44 -12.16 -10.25
N ASP A 42 7.59 -10.86 -10.01
CA ASP A 42 8.77 -10.33 -9.36
C ASP A 42 8.74 -10.47 -7.84
N ARG A 43 9.94 -10.46 -7.26
CA ARG A 43 10.15 -10.26 -5.83
C ARG A 43 10.58 -8.82 -5.61
N VAL A 44 9.93 -8.15 -4.65
CA VAL A 44 10.25 -6.77 -4.28
C VAL A 44 10.77 -6.73 -2.85
N THR A 45 11.74 -5.85 -2.61
CA THR A 45 12.27 -5.56 -1.29
C THR A 45 11.78 -4.19 -0.85
N VAL A 46 11.08 -4.12 0.27
CA VAL A 46 10.44 -2.90 0.75
C VAL A 46 10.73 -2.63 2.21
N ASN A 47 10.75 -1.35 2.55
CA ASN A 47 10.41 -0.92 3.89
C ASN A 47 8.95 -0.45 3.93
N TYR A 48 8.22 -0.79 4.99
CA TYR A 48 6.82 -0.44 5.13
C TYR A 48 6.40 -0.30 6.59
N LYS A 49 5.30 0.42 6.79
CA LYS A 49 4.59 0.53 8.07
C LYS A 49 3.11 0.30 7.83
N GLY A 50 2.55 -0.72 8.47
CA GLY A 50 1.13 -1.08 8.41
C GLY A 50 0.38 -0.53 9.61
N MET A 51 -0.67 0.26 9.35
CA MET A 51 -1.55 0.82 10.37
C MET A 51 -3.01 0.53 10.05
N LEU A 52 -3.82 0.40 11.09
CA LEU A 52 -5.28 0.45 10.99
C LEU A 52 -5.74 1.91 10.78
N ILE A 53 -7.01 2.10 10.40
CA ILE A 53 -7.61 3.43 10.14
C ILE A 53 -7.67 4.33 11.38
N ASP A 54 -7.48 3.78 12.57
CA ASP A 54 -7.39 4.51 13.84
C ASP A 54 -5.94 4.91 14.19
N GLY A 55 -4.98 4.63 13.30
CA GLY A 55 -3.56 4.90 13.50
C GLY A 55 -2.82 3.82 14.28
N LYS A 56 -3.50 2.78 14.78
CA LYS A 56 -2.83 1.68 15.48
C LYS A 56 -1.94 0.90 14.52
N GLN A 57 -0.64 0.92 14.76
CA GLN A 57 0.32 0.11 14.03
C GLN A 57 0.10 -1.38 14.34
N PHE A 58 0.12 -2.21 13.30
CA PHE A 58 0.06 -3.67 13.44
C PHE A 58 1.34 -4.36 12.92
N ASP A 59 2.08 -3.73 12.02
CA ASP A 59 3.35 -4.26 11.50
C ASP A 59 4.25 -3.11 11.00
N SER A 60 5.56 -3.27 11.07
CA SER A 60 6.56 -2.29 10.64
C SER A 60 7.90 -2.98 10.38
N SER A 61 8.45 -2.82 9.17
CA SER A 61 9.81 -3.29 8.88
C SER A 61 10.88 -2.46 9.58
N TYR A 62 10.59 -1.19 9.86
CA TYR A 62 11.50 -0.28 10.54
C TYR A 62 11.77 -0.72 11.98
N ASP A 63 10.76 -1.29 12.66
CA ASP A 63 10.88 -1.79 14.03
C ASP A 63 11.81 -3.02 14.08
N ARG A 64 11.79 -3.84 13.01
CA ARG A 64 12.71 -4.95 12.82
C ARG A 64 14.10 -4.52 12.34
N LYS A 65 14.26 -3.27 11.90
CA LYS A 65 15.49 -2.73 11.29
C LYS A 65 15.97 -3.50 10.07
N GLU A 66 15.07 -4.21 9.38
CA GLU A 66 15.38 -5.03 8.22
C GLU A 66 14.24 -4.92 7.19
N PRO A 67 14.56 -4.68 5.90
CA PRO A 67 13.55 -4.65 4.84
C PRO A 67 12.93 -6.04 4.63
N LEU A 68 11.70 -6.05 4.14
CA LEU A 68 11.00 -7.29 3.83
C LEU A 68 11.09 -7.57 2.32
N THR A 69 11.50 -8.79 1.96
CA THR A 69 11.45 -9.27 0.56
C THR A 69 10.25 -10.18 0.36
N ILE A 70 9.33 -9.77 -0.51
CA ILE A 70 8.06 -10.46 -0.79
C ILE A 70 7.93 -10.83 -2.27
N SER A 71 7.24 -11.93 -2.54
CA SER A 71 6.77 -12.28 -3.88
C SER A 71 5.43 -11.59 -4.15
N LEU A 72 5.30 -10.86 -5.26
CA LEU A 72 4.05 -10.16 -5.59
C LEU A 72 2.87 -11.09 -5.86
N LYS A 73 3.13 -12.39 -6.13
CA LYS A 73 2.08 -13.42 -6.24
C LYS A 73 1.49 -13.88 -4.91
N SER A 74 2.18 -13.62 -3.80
CA SER A 74 1.87 -14.23 -2.50
C SER A 74 1.41 -13.22 -1.45
N VAL A 75 1.23 -11.96 -1.85
CA VAL A 75 0.75 -10.89 -0.98
C VAL A 75 -0.72 -10.57 -1.26
N ILE A 76 -1.32 -9.77 -0.38
CA ILE A 76 -2.71 -9.35 -0.53
C ILE A 76 -2.92 -8.57 -1.83
N PRO A 77 -4.09 -8.67 -2.49
CA PRO A 77 -4.31 -8.08 -3.81
C PRO A 77 -4.00 -6.58 -3.92
N GLY A 78 -4.29 -5.81 -2.85
CA GLY A 78 -4.00 -4.37 -2.83
C GLY A 78 -2.50 -4.05 -2.91
N TRP A 79 -1.63 -4.91 -2.39
CA TRP A 79 -0.17 -4.77 -2.55
C TRP A 79 0.26 -5.10 -3.97
N THR A 80 -0.21 -6.22 -4.52
CA THR A 80 0.09 -6.62 -5.89
C THR A 80 -0.35 -5.55 -6.91
N GLU A 81 -1.50 -4.92 -6.69
CA GLU A 81 -2.02 -3.84 -7.53
C GLU A 81 -1.25 -2.52 -7.33
N GLY A 82 -1.03 -2.10 -6.08
CA GLY A 82 -0.41 -0.81 -5.77
C GLY A 82 1.08 -0.70 -6.07
N MET A 83 1.75 -1.83 -6.36
CA MET A 83 3.17 -1.89 -6.70
C MET A 83 3.45 -1.84 -8.20
N LYS A 84 2.41 -1.80 -9.03
CA LYS A 84 2.49 -1.60 -10.47
C LYS A 84 2.34 -0.11 -10.81
#